data_AF-A0AAN4Q962-F1
#
_entry.id   AF-A0AAN4Q962-F1
#
_cell.length_a   1.000
_cell.length_b   1.000
_cell.length_c   1.000
_cell.angle_alpha   90.00
_cell.angle_beta   90.00
_cell.angle_gamma   90.00
#
_symmetry.space_group_name_H-M   'P 1'
#
loop_
_entity.id
_entity.type
_entity.pdbx_description
1 polymer ?
#
loop_
_entity_poly.entity_id
_entity_poly.type
_entity_poly.pdbx_seq_one_letter_code
_entity_poly.pdbx_strand_id
1 'polypeptide(L)' 'MCALREAKGLEVASLARTVGISPSYLELIENGTREPDAAIKRSLAWELGVAGWRGES' A
#
# COMPACT_ATOMS: atom_id res chain seq x y z
N MET A 1 -4.73 -1.57 -5.87
CA MET A 1 -3.35 -1.22 -5.44
C MET A 1 -2.31 -1.97 -6.26
N CYS A 2 -2.40 -3.31 -6.36
CA CYS A 2 -1.58 -4.14 -7.26
C CYS A 2 -1.32 -3.50 -8.63
N ALA A 3 -2.37 -3.15 -9.38
CA ALA A 3 -2.22 -2.58 -10.73
C ALA A 3 -1.39 -1.26 -10.79
N LEU A 4 -1.50 -0.38 -9.78
CA LEU A 4 -0.74 0.87 -9.69
C LEU A 4 0.73 0.61 -9.34
N ARG A 5 0.96 -0.36 -8.46
CA ARG A 5 2.29 -0.80 -8.05
C ARG A 5 3.01 -1.52 -9.20
N GLU A 6 2.32 -2.43 -9.88
CA GLU A 6 2.81 -3.17 -11.05
C GLU A 6 3.09 -2.26 -12.24
N ALA A 7 2.23 -1.26 -12.50
CA ALA A 7 2.47 -0.24 -13.53
C ALA A 7 3.74 0.60 -13.27
N LYS A 8 4.17 0.72 -12.00
CA LYS A 8 5.44 1.37 -11.62
C LYS A 8 6.62 0.40 -11.51
N GLY A 9 6.41 -0.91 -11.71
CA GLY A 9 7.42 -1.94 -11.49
C GLY A 9 7.88 -2.05 -10.03
N LEU A 10 7.07 -1.56 -9.09
CA LEU A 10 7.37 -1.64 -7.66
C LEU A 10 7.02 -3.03 -7.14
N GLU A 11 7.85 -3.63 -6.30
CA GLU A 11 7.49 -4.89 -5.62
C GLU A 11 6.71 -4.62 -4.31
N VAL A 12 5.81 -5.54 -3.93
CA VAL A 12 5.11 -5.51 -2.62
C VAL A 12 6.12 -5.36 -1.49
N ALA A 13 7.21 -6.12 -1.55
CA ALA A 13 8.25 -6.11 -0.52
C ALA A 13 8.94 -4.74 -0.41
N SER A 14 9.24 -4.09 -1.54
CA SER A 14 9.84 -2.76 -1.54
C SER A 14 8.90 -1.72 -0.95
N LEU A 15 7.63 -1.71 -1.37
CA LEU A 15 6.64 -0.77 -0.85
C LEU A 15 6.38 -0.97 0.65
N ALA A 16 6.26 -2.22 1.08
CA ALA A 16 6.09 -2.57 2.49
C ALA A 16 7.29 -2.09 3.32
N ARG A 17 8.51 -2.31 2.81
CA ARG A 17 9.75 -1.90 3.49
C ARG A 17 9.88 -0.39 3.59
N THR A 18 9.51 0.38 2.57
CA THR A 18 9.53 1.85 2.62
C THR A 18 8.51 2.40 3.62
N VAL A 19 7.35 1.78 3.70
CA VAL A 19 6.29 2.14 4.66
C VAL A 19 6.64 1.69 6.09
N GLY A 20 7.60 0.78 6.25
CA GLY A 20 8.02 0.24 7.54
C GLY A 20 7.12 -0.88 8.05
N ILE A 21 6.47 -1.63 7.14
CA ILE A 21 5.59 -2.75 7.46
C ILE A 21 6.08 -4.04 6.80
N SER A 22 5.61 -5.19 7.30
CA SER A 22 5.92 -6.48 6.70
C SER A 22 5.22 -6.66 5.34
N PRO A 23 5.86 -7.30 4.34
CA PRO A 23 5.22 -7.59 3.05
C PRO A 23 3.91 -8.36 3.20
N SER A 24 3.85 -9.35 4.10
CA SER A 24 2.62 -10.09 4.39
C SER A 24 1.51 -9.19 4.97
N TYR A 25 1.86 -8.14 5.70
CA TYR A 25 0.88 -7.17 6.20
C TYR A 25 0.33 -6.30 5.06
N LEU A 26 1.18 -5.93 4.10
CA LEU A 26 0.76 -5.24 2.89
C LEU A 26 -0.15 -6.13 2.03
N GLU A 27 0.16 -7.42 1.89
CA GLU A 27 -0.72 -8.37 1.20
C GLU A 27 -2.09 -8.50 1.88
N LEU A 28 -2.15 -8.51 3.21
CA LEU A 28 -3.42 -8.52 3.94
C LEU A 28 -4.26 -7.27 3.66
N ILE A 29 -3.61 -6.11 3.47
CA ILE A 29 -4.26 -4.87 3.06
C ILE A 29 -4.76 -4.97 1.62
N GLU A 30 -3.94 -5.48 0.71
CA GLU A 30 -4.31 -5.65 -0.71
C GLU A 30 -5.46 -6.65 -0.89
N ASN A 31 -5.52 -7.67 -0.05
CA ASN A 31 -6.63 -8.63 0.01
C ASN A 31 -7.86 -8.10 0.78
N GLY A 32 -7.82 -6.88 1.33
CA GLY A 32 -8.91 -6.31 2.13
C GLY A 32 -9.14 -7.01 3.48
N THR A 33 -8.25 -7.93 3.87
CA THR A 33 -8.32 -8.64 5.14
C THR A 33 -7.95 -7.73 6.32
N ARG A 34 -7.18 -6.68 6.07
CA ARG A 34 -6.74 -5.74 7.09
C ARG A 34 -6.84 -4.30 6.62
N GLU A 35 -7.39 -3.44 7.47
CA GLU A 35 -7.35 -2.01 7.22
C GLU A 35 -6.04 -1.39 7.71
N PRO A 36 -5.33 -0.63 6.87
CA PRO A 36 -4.17 0.11 7.30
C PRO A 36 -4.58 1.33 8.14
N ASP A 37 -3.78 1.62 9.16
CA ASP A 37 -3.88 2.85 9.93
C ASP A 37 -3.61 4.11 9.10
N ALA A 38 -4.03 5.26 9.61
CA ALA A 38 -3.88 6.54 8.94
C ALA A 38 -2.41 6.85 8.58
N ALA A 39 -1.45 6.44 9.42
CA ALA A 39 -0.02 6.59 9.14
C ALA A 39 0.42 5.77 7.91
N ILE A 40 0.02 4.50 7.85
CA ILE A 40 0.34 3.59 6.75
C ILE A 40 -0.34 4.07 5.46
N LYS A 41 -1.61 4.45 5.52
CA LYS A 41 -2.36 5.04 4.39
C LYS A 41 -1.63 6.25 3.81
N ARG A 42 -1.09 7.12 4.67
CA ARG A 42 -0.38 8.33 4.26
C ARG A 42 0.97 8.01 3.61
N SER A 43 1.74 7.08 4.16
CA SER A 43 3.00 6.61 3.56
C SER A 43 2.78 5.91 2.22
N LEU A 44 1.75 5.07 2.11
CA LEU A 44 1.38 4.40 0.86
C LEU A 44 0.97 5.40 -0.23
N ALA A 45 0.16 6.39 0.14
CA ALA A 45 -0.24 7.47 -0.75
C ALA A 45 0.97 8.27 -1.27
N TRP A 46 1.94 8.53 -0.40
CA TRP A 46 3.18 9.22 -0.75
C TRP A 46 4.03 8.42 -1.73
N GLU A 47 4.31 7.16 -1.41
CA GLU A 47 5.17 6.29 -2.23
C GLU A 47 4.56 5.96 -3.59
N LEU A 48 3.24 5.75 -3.64
CA LEU A 48 2.55 5.48 -4.89
C LEU A 48 2.25 6.78 -5.67
N GLY A 49 2.41 7.95 -5.05
CA GLY A 49 2.01 9.24 -5.62
C GLY A 49 0.50 9.36 -5.82
N VAL A 50 -0.29 8.61 -5.05
CA VAL A 50 -1.76 8.57 -5.14
C VAL A 50 -2.31 9.36 -3.97
N ALA A 51 -2.77 10.59 -4.23
CA ALA A 51 -3.27 11.51 -3.20
C ALA A 51 -4.59 11.08 -2.52
N GLY A 52 -5.14 9.92 -2.90
CA GLY A 52 -6.50 9.54 -2.55
C GLY A 52 -6.67 8.05 -2.34
N TRP A 53 -5.90 7.44 -1.44
CA TRP A 53 -6.35 6.18 -0.83
C TRP A 53 -7.54 6.47 0.09
N ARG A 54 -8.69 6.74 -0.51
CA ARG A 54 -9.99 6.54 0.11
C ARG A 54 -10.40 5.14 -0.29
N GLY A 55 -10.61 4.27 0.69
CA GLY A 55 -11.24 2.99 0.45
C GLY A 55 -12.52 3.26 -0.33
N GLU A 56 -12.58 2.74 -1.55
CA GLU A 56 -13.83 2.69 -2.28
C GLU A 56 -14.80 1.82 -1.45
N SER A 57 -16.02 2.32 -1.35
CA SER A 57 -17.03 2.01 -0.34
C SER A 57 -17.62 0.61 -0.42
#